data_AF-A0A5J6N743-F1
#
_entry.id   AF-A0A5J6N743-F1
#
_cell.length_a   1.000
_cell.length_b   1.000
_cell.length_c   1.000
_cell.angle_alpha   90.00
_cell.angle_beta   90.00
_cell.angle_gamma   90.00
#
_symmetry.space_group_name_H-M   'P 1'
#
loop_
_entity.id
_entity.type
_entity.pdbx_description
1 polymer ?
#
loop_
_entity_poly.entity_id
_entity_poly.type
_entity_poly.pdbx_seq_one_letter_code
_entity_poly.pdbx_strand_id
1 'polypeptide(L)' 'MKYPNGQEAHLNDVVKLWAGAEGIVVCSLDTNEFSSAFPKSEWGYLKKGILIESPQAGLIHYIEPEATLELVRRGTKA' A
#
# COMPACT_ATOMS: atom_id res chain seq x y z
N MET A 1 -0.50 8.88 -0.02
CA MET A 1 -1.37 8.30 1.02
C MET A 1 -0.58 8.28 2.32
N LYS A 2 -1.18 8.74 3.41
CA LYS A 2 -0.60 8.61 4.76
C LYS A 2 -1.50 7.73 5.58
N TYR A 3 -0.93 6.78 6.32
CA TYR A 3 -1.70 6.01 7.29
C TYR A 3 -2.34 6.95 8.33
N PRO A 4 -3.38 6.50 9.05
CA PRO A 4 -4.01 7.26 10.13
C PRO A 4 -3.03 7.80 11.19
N ASN A 5 -1.90 7.13 11.39
CA ASN A 5 -0.83 7.57 12.28
C ASN A 5 0.04 8.73 11.72
N GLY A 6 -0.30 9.27 10.55
CA GLY A 6 0.39 10.36 9.87
C GLY A 6 1.63 9.94 9.08
N GLN A 7 2.02 8.67 9.14
CA GLN A 7 3.17 8.16 8.41
C GLN A 7 2.85 7.95 6.94
N GLU A 8 3.76 8.35 6.05
CA GLU A 8 3.62 8.14 4.62
C GLU A 8 3.79 6.67 4.26
N ALA A 9 2.96 6.17 3.34
CA ALA A 9 3.00 4.79 2.88
C ALA A 9 4.09 4.61 1.82
N HIS A 10 4.91 3.57 1.99
CA HIS A 10 6.02 3.26 1.10
C HIS A 10 5.91 1.84 0.55
N LEU A 11 6.63 1.59 -0.54
CA LEU A 11 6.75 0.26 -1.12
C LEU A 11 7.29 -0.74 -0.09
N ASN A 12 6.74 -1.96 -0.12
CA ASN A 12 7.05 -3.07 0.79
C ASN A 12 6.64 -2.86 2.25
N ASP A 13 5.89 -1.80 2.58
CA ASP A 13 5.27 -1.68 3.90
C ASP A 13 4.28 -2.83 4.11
N VAL A 14 4.38 -3.48 5.27
CA VAL A 14 3.38 -4.43 5.74
C VAL A 14 2.37 -3.68 6.58
N VAL A 15 1.12 -3.81 6.21
CA VAL A 15 -0.01 -3.10 6.81
C VAL A 15 -1.10 -4.07 7.17
N LYS A 16 -1.80 -3.80 8.25
CA LYS A 16 -3.02 -4.48 8.64
C LYS A 16 -4.19 -3.72 8.04
N LEU A 17 -5.06 -4.43 7.34
CA LEU A 17 -6.22 -3.86 6.65
C LEU A 17 -7.43 -3.79 7.59
N TRP A 18 -7.75 -4.93 8.21
CA TRP A 18 -8.76 -5.09 9.25
C TRP A 18 -8.36 -6.24 10.19
N ALA A 19 -9.20 -6.53 11.18
CA ALA A 19 -8.93 -7.62 12.13
C ALA A 19 -8.74 -8.96 11.41
N GLY A 20 -7.51 -9.49 11.44
CA GLY A 20 -7.14 -10.77 10.82
C GLY A 20 -6.71 -10.70 9.35
N ALA A 21 -6.65 -9.51 8.75
CA ALA A 21 -6.17 -9.34 7.39
C ALA A 21 -4.95 -8.41 7.33
N GLU A 22 -3.90 -8.90 6.69
CA GLU A 22 -2.66 -8.19 6.45
C GLU A 22 -2.42 -8.09 4.95
N GLY A 23 -1.67 -7.08 4.55
CA GLY A 23 -1.25 -6.90 3.18
C GLY A 23 0.07 -6.16 3.10
N ILE A 24 0.62 -6.13 1.89
CA ILE A 24 1.89 -5.49 1.58
C ILE A 24 1.62 -4.41 0.54
N VAL A 25 2.15 -3.21 0.76
CA VAL A 25 2.12 -2.14 -0.23
C VAL A 25 3.01 -2.53 -1.41
N VAL A 26 2.39 -2.83 -2.54
CA VAL A 26 3.09 -3.23 -3.77
C VAL A 26 3.27 -2.08 -4.76
N CYS A 27 2.57 -0.97 -4.53
CA CYS A 27 2.70 0.26 -5.30
C CYS A 27 2.22 1.46 -4.46
N SER A 28 2.92 2.58 -4.57
CA SER A 28 2.53 3.88 -4.02
C SER A 28 2.54 4.92 -5.13
N LEU A 29 1.35 5.39 -5.49
CA LEU A 29 1.16 6.37 -6.56
C LEU A 29 1.55 7.77 -6.10
N ASP A 30 1.39 8.07 -4.80
CA ASP A 30 1.78 9.36 -4.22
C ASP A 30 3.29 9.55 -4.15
N THR A 31 4.05 8.51 -3.78
CA THR A 31 5.52 8.56 -3.74
C THR A 31 6.16 8.09 -5.04
N ASN A 32 5.34 7.69 -6.02
CA ASN A 32 5.76 7.16 -7.31
C ASN A 32 6.71 5.95 -7.18
N GLU A 33 6.46 5.09 -6.19
CA GLU A 33 7.21 3.86 -5.89
C GLU A 33 6.41 2.64 -6.38
N PHE A 34 7.00 1.81 -7.24
CA PHE A 34 6.33 0.65 -7.84
C PHE A 34 7.20 -0.59 -7.68
N SER A 35 6.62 -1.72 -7.30
CA SER A 35 7.32 -3.00 -7.35
C SER A 35 7.47 -3.49 -8.79
N SER A 36 8.46 -4.35 -9.02
CA SER A 36 8.69 -4.96 -10.33
C SER A 36 7.49 -5.78 -10.83
N ALA A 37 6.73 -6.38 -9.91
CA ALA A 37 5.52 -7.13 -10.22
C ALA A 37 4.31 -6.22 -10.54
N PHE A 38 4.33 -4.98 -10.07
CA PHE A 38 3.24 -4.01 -10.25
C PHE A 38 3.79 -2.70 -10.85
N PRO A 39 4.21 -2.71 -12.13
CA PRO A 39 4.91 -1.59 -12.74
C PRO A 39 3.99 -0.39 -12.99
N LYS A 40 4.59 0.81 -13.05
CA LYS A 40 3.88 2.06 -13.34
C LYS A 40 3.13 2.06 -14.66
N SER A 41 3.60 1.33 -15.68
CA SER A 41 2.91 1.20 -16.97
C SER A 41 1.53 0.59 -16.84
N GLU A 42 1.30 -0.27 -15.86
CA GLU A 42 0.03 -0.96 -15.63
C GLU A 42 -0.82 -0.27 -14.57
N TRP A 43 -0.21 0.27 -13.51
CA TRP A 43 -0.95 0.80 -12.35
C TRP A 43 -0.94 2.32 -12.25
N GLY A 44 -0.08 3.00 -13.00
CA GLY A 44 0.06 4.46 -12.96
C GLY A 44 -1.18 5.24 -13.39
N TYR A 45 -2.11 4.61 -14.13
CA TYR A 45 -3.37 5.24 -14.55
C TYR A 45 -4.30 5.60 -13.36
N LEU A 46 -4.08 4.98 -12.20
CA LEU A 46 -4.85 5.21 -10.98
C LEU A 46 -4.52 6.57 -10.32
N LYS A 47 -3.40 7.20 -10.70
CA LYS A 47 -2.95 8.57 -10.36
C LYS A 47 -2.66 8.87 -8.88
N LYS A 48 -3.39 8.30 -7.91
CA LYS A 48 -3.23 8.58 -6.48
C LYS A 48 -3.56 7.38 -5.60
N GLY A 49 -3.00 7.35 -4.39
CA GLY A 49 -3.22 6.29 -3.43
C GLY A 49 -2.11 5.23 -3.41
N ILE A 50 -2.42 4.10 -2.80
CA ILE A 50 -1.54 2.93 -2.70
C ILE A 50 -2.28 1.68 -3.13
N LEU A 51 -1.54 0.71 -3.64
CA LEU A 51 -2.03 -0.64 -3.85
C LEU A 51 -1.43 -1.56 -2.81
N ILE A 52 -2.30 -2.35 -2.20
CA ILE A 52 -1.96 -3.34 -1.20
C ILE A 52 -2.35 -4.70 -1.74
N GLU A 53 -1.40 -5.62 -1.78
CA GLU A 53 -1.65 -7.04 -2.03
C GLU A 53 -1.84 -7.76 -0.70
N SER A 54 -2.97 -8.43 -0.55
CA SER A 54 -3.34 -9.23 0.62
C SER A 54 -3.68 -10.66 0.20
N PRO A 55 -3.12 -11.68 0.86
CA PRO A 55 -3.52 -13.07 0.61
C PRO A 55 -5.01 -13.32 0.87
N GLN A 56 -5.63 -12.56 1.79
CA GLN A 56 -7.02 -12.73 2.20
C GLN A 56 -8.01 -12.06 1.24
N ALA A 57 -7.60 -10.99 0.55
CA ALA A 57 -8.50 -10.12 -0.20
C ALA A 57 -8.05 -9.82 -1.64
N GLY A 58 -6.86 -10.31 -2.03
CA GLY A 58 -6.24 -9.98 -3.29
C GLY A 58 -5.67 -8.56 -3.29
N LEU A 59 -5.76 -7.90 -4.43
CA LEU A 59 -5.21 -6.57 -4.65
C LEU A 59 -6.26 -5.49 -4.36
N ILE A 60 -5.93 -4.56 -3.47
CA ILE A 60 -6.82 -3.48 -3.04
C ILE A 60 -6.16 -2.13 -3.32
N HIS A 61 -6.94 -1.20 -3.91
CA HIS A 61 -6.51 0.17 -4.16
C HIS A 61 -7.13 1.12 -3.13
N TYR A 62 -6.27 1.73 -2.32
CA TYR A 62 -6.66 2.73 -1.33
C TYR A 62 -6.28 4.13 -1.79
N ILE A 63 -7.30 4.95 -2.02
CA ILE A 63 -7.12 6.37 -2.38
C ILE A 63 -6.98 7.23 -1.11
N GLU A 64 -7.71 6.88 -0.06
CA GLU A 64 -7.75 7.57 1.23
C GLU A 64 -7.46 6.57 2.36
N PRO A 65 -6.92 7.02 3.51
CA PRO A 65 -6.66 6.14 4.63
C PRO A 65 -7.97 5.65 5.25
N GLU A 66 -8.15 4.35 5.31
CA GLU A 66 -9.16 3.76 6.18
C GLU A 66 -8.70 3.78 7.64
N ALA A 67 -9.66 3.93 8.56
CA ALA A 67 -9.38 4.00 10.00
C ALA A 67 -8.77 2.70 10.56
N THR A 68 -9.03 1.56 9.91
CA THR A 68 -8.50 0.25 10.30
C THR A 68 -7.12 -0.05 9.69
N LEU A 69 -6.65 0.82 8.79
CA LEU A 69 -5.37 0.63 8.12
C LEU A 69 -4.23 1.00 9.07
N GLU A 70 -3.47 0.00 9.51
CA GLU A 70 -2.38 0.19 10.46
C GLU A 70 -1.06 -0.28 9.87
N LEU A 71 -0.01 0.54 9.97
CA LEU A 71 1.33 0.11 9.61
C LEU A 71 1.85 -0.87 10.65
N VAL A 72 2.16 -2.10 10.22
CA VAL A 72 2.72 -3.16 11.06
C VAL A 72 4.25 -3.15 10.98
N ARG A 73 4.80 -3.05 9.77
CA ARG A 73 6.25 -3.08 9.54
C ARG A 73 6.62 -2.25 8.33
N ARG A 74 7.69 -1.47 8.45
CA ARG A 74 8.24 -0.74 7.31
C ARG A 74 8.90 -1.66 6.29
N GLY A 75 8.66 -1.36 5.02
CA GLY A 75 9.43 -1.91 3.93
C GLY A 75 10.89 -1.48 4.07
N THR A 76 11.82 -2.43 4.09
CA THR A 76 13.24 -2.11 4.00
C THR A 76 13.53 -1.58 2.60
N LYS A 77 13.94 -0.32 2.49
CA LYS A 77 14.64 0.19 1.31
C LYS A 77 15.99 -0.53 1.26
N ALA A 78 16.10 -1.51 0.35
CA ALA A 78 17.39 -2.06 -0.05
C ALA A 78 18.12 -1.07 -0.96
#